data_AF-F8NPV9-F1
#
_entry.id   AF-F8NPV9-F1
#
_cell.length_a   1.000
_cell.length_b   1.000
_cell.length_c   1.000
_cell.angle_alpha   90.00
_cell.angle_beta   90.00
_cell.angle_gamma   90.00
#
_symmetry.space_group_name_H-M   'P 1'
#
loop_
_entity.id
_entity.type
_entity.pdbx_description
1 polymer ?
#
loop_
_entity_poly.entity_id
_entity_poly.type
_entity_poly.pdbx_seq_one_letter_code
_entity_poly.pdbx_strand_id
1 'polypeptide(L)'
;MTWKPSRKAGTAKWLYDGVCTDPAVFGALLRLDGPPTLKMHKMETSKFEELIGDLSSSARYSTLCVTSSHVNIRWTDAGEFKFSGSYGTPR
;
A
#
# COMPACT_ATOMS: atom_id res chain seq x y z
N MET A 1 14.57 0.31 12.66
CA MET A 1 14.63 -0.68 11.56
C MET A 1 16.09 -0.90 11.15
N THR A 2 16.64 -2.10 11.33
CA THR A 2 18.01 -2.42 10.89
C THR A 2 18.04 -2.66 9.36
N TRP A 3 18.91 -1.96 8.64
CA TRP A 3 19.16 -2.15 7.21
C TRP A 3 19.64 -3.60 6.96
N LYS A 4 18.94 -4.40 6.12
CA LYS A 4 19.41 -5.73 5.66
C LYS A 4 19.54 -5.86 4.13
N PRO A 5 20.71 -6.23 3.55
CA PRO A 5 21.02 -6.31 2.09
C PRO A 5 19.88 -6.81 1.20
N SER A 6 19.16 -7.82 1.68
CA SER A 6 18.01 -8.44 1.02
C SER A 6 16.84 -7.51 0.71
N ARG A 7 16.77 -6.32 1.31
CA ARG A 7 15.66 -5.37 1.09
C ARG A 7 15.60 -4.77 -0.32
N LYS A 8 16.64 -4.97 -1.14
CA LYS A 8 16.64 -4.60 -2.56
C LYS A 8 16.00 -5.66 -3.47
N ALA A 9 15.84 -6.91 -3.01
CA ALA A 9 15.45 -8.04 -3.86
C ALA A 9 13.96 -8.05 -4.29
N GLY A 10 13.18 -7.03 -3.94
CA GLY A 10 11.75 -6.95 -4.26
C GLY A 10 10.85 -7.80 -3.37
N THR A 11 11.39 -8.38 -2.30
CA THR A 11 10.66 -9.27 -1.37
C THR A 11 10.50 -8.67 0.02
N ALA A 12 10.95 -7.43 0.23
CA ALA A 12 10.83 -6.80 1.54
C ALA A 12 9.40 -6.33 1.77
N LYS A 13 8.87 -6.58 2.96
CA LYS A 13 7.51 -6.19 3.31
C LYS A 13 7.36 -4.66 3.30
N TRP A 14 6.45 -4.17 2.47
CA TRP A 14 5.91 -2.82 2.57
C TRP A 14 4.65 -2.85 3.43
N LEU A 15 4.53 -1.87 4.33
CA LEU A 15 3.41 -1.76 5.26
C LEU A 15 3.15 -0.29 5.55
N TYR A 16 1.90 0.11 5.43
CA TYR A 16 1.43 1.43 5.85
C TYR A 16 0.18 1.27 6.70
N ASP A 17 0.22 1.86 7.89
CA ASP A 17 -0.86 1.80 8.87
C ASP A 17 -1.41 3.22 9.04
N GLY A 18 -2.73 3.35 9.05
CA GLY A 18 -3.39 4.64 9.12
C GLY A 18 -4.77 4.54 9.76
N VAL A 19 -5.34 5.71 10.04
CA VAL A 19 -6.68 5.85 10.62
C VAL A 19 -7.48 6.80 9.74
N CYS A 20 -8.69 6.38 9.39
CA CYS A 20 -9.72 7.19 8.75
C CYS A 20 -11.02 6.88 9.50
N THR A 21 -11.55 7.82 10.27
CA THR A 21 -12.74 7.57 11.10
C THR A 21 -14.03 7.54 10.30
N ASP A 22 -14.04 8.09 9.08
CA ASP A 22 -15.20 8.10 8.19
C ASP A 22 -15.06 7.01 7.10
N PRO A 23 -15.87 5.94 7.17
CA PRO A 23 -15.84 4.87 6.17
C PRO A 23 -16.16 5.34 4.74
N ALA A 24 -17.01 6.36 4.58
CA ALA A 24 -17.37 6.87 3.26
C ALA A 24 -16.21 7.60 2.61
N VAL A 25 -15.42 8.34 3.40
CA VAL A 25 -14.18 8.99 2.93
C VAL A 25 -13.15 7.94 2.52
N PHE A 26 -12.98 6.88 3.30
CA PHE A 26 -12.06 5.80 2.93
C PHE A 26 -12.49 5.07 1.65
N GLY A 27 -13.80 4.82 1.50
CA GLY A 27 -14.36 4.27 0.27
C GLY A 27 -14.08 5.17 -0.94
N ALA A 28 -14.34 6.48 -0.80
CA ALA A 28 -14.10 7.46 -1.85
C ALA A 28 -12.61 7.57 -2.24
N LEU A 29 -11.70 7.54 -1.26
CA LEU A 29 -10.24 7.56 -1.47
C LEU A 29 -9.79 6.45 -2.43
N LEU A 30 -10.38 5.27 -2.28
CA LEU A 30 -10.03 4.08 -3.07
C LEU A 30 -10.96 3.86 -4.26
N ARG A 31 -11.84 4.83 -4.56
CA ARG A 31 -12.94 4.71 -5.54
C ARG A 31 -13.70 3.39 -5.40
N LEU A 32 -14.04 3.03 -4.16
CA LEU A 32 -15.00 1.98 -3.87
C LEU A 32 -16.41 2.55 -4.06
N ASP A 33 -17.34 1.75 -4.57
CA ASP A 33 -18.76 2.11 -4.76
C ASP A 33 -19.51 2.16 -3.41
N GLY A 34 -18.97 2.91 -2.44
CA GLY A 34 -19.52 3.10 -1.10
C GLY A 34 -18.53 2.80 0.02
N PRO A 35 -19.01 2.81 1.29
CA PRO A 35 -18.22 2.43 2.45
C PRO A 35 -17.59 1.03 2.28
N PRO A 36 -16.36 0.81 2.76
CA PRO A 36 -15.72 -0.51 2.69
C PRO A 36 -16.54 -1.55 3.46
N THR A 37 -17.16 -2.50 2.73
CA THR A 37 -17.91 -3.62 3.33
C THR A 37 -17.05 -4.86 3.57
N LEU A 38 -15.82 -4.87 3.03
CA LEU A 38 -14.91 -6.02 3.05
C LEU A 38 -13.77 -5.79 4.05
N LYS A 39 -13.51 -6.80 4.89
CA LYS A 39 -12.35 -6.78 5.82
C LYS A 39 -11.01 -6.75 5.08
N MET A 40 -10.94 -7.28 3.87
CA MET A 40 -9.75 -7.30 3.04
C MET A 40 -10.10 -7.20 1.56
N HIS A 41 -9.41 -6.32 0.85
CA HIS A 41 -9.54 -6.09 -0.58
C HIS A 41 -8.16 -6.13 -1.24
N LYS A 42 -8.05 -6.70 -2.44
CA LYS A 42 -6.83 -6.66 -3.25
C LYS A 42 -7.05 -5.70 -4.41
N MET A 43 -6.18 -4.70 -4.51
CA MET A 43 -6.18 -3.73 -5.60
C MET A 43 -4.89 -3.89 -6.41
N GLU A 44 -4.97 -3.75 -7.72
CA GLU A 44 -3.78 -3.67 -8.57
C GLU A 44 -2.92 -2.46 -8.18
N THR A 45 -1.60 -2.65 -8.13
CA THR A 45 -0.68 -1.61 -7.66
C THR A 45 -0.71 -0.37 -8.56
N SER A 46 -0.80 -0.54 -9.88
CA SER A 46 -0.95 0.56 -10.85
C SER A 46 -2.16 1.44 -10.53
N LYS A 47 -3.34 0.82 -10.38
CA LYS A 47 -4.58 1.51 -10.00
C LYS A 47 -4.46 2.17 -8.62
N PHE A 48 -3.79 1.53 -7.67
CA PHE A 48 -3.59 2.09 -6.35
C PHE A 48 -2.70 3.35 -6.40
N GLU A 49 -1.63 3.33 -7.19
CA GLU A 49 -0.76 4.49 -7.43
C GLU A 49 -1.47 5.63 -8.17
N GLU A 50 -2.38 5.34 -9.11
CA GLU A 50 -3.21 6.36 -9.75
C GLU A 50 -4.14 7.10 -8.76
N LEU A 51 -4.55 6.44 -7.67
CA LEU A 51 -5.46 6.99 -6.67
C LEU A 51 -4.73 7.74 -5.55
N ILE A 52 -3.62 7.18 -5.08
CA ILE A 52 -2.88 7.68 -3.91
C ILE A 52 -1.67 8.53 -4.30
N GLY A 53 -1.11 8.31 -5.48
CA GLY A 53 0.13 8.87 -5.97
C GLY A 53 1.28 7.86 -6.02
N ASP A 54 2.42 8.31 -6.54
CA ASP A 54 3.59 7.47 -6.78
C ASP A 54 4.17 6.88 -5.49
N LEU A 55 4.26 5.55 -5.43
CA LEU A 55 4.86 4.83 -4.29
C LEU A 55 6.32 4.50 -4.56
N SER A 56 7.09 5.55 -4.79
CA SER A 56 8.54 5.45 -4.96
C SER A 56 9.31 6.34 -3.99
N SER A 57 10.52 5.92 -3.64
CA SER A 57 11.39 6.70 -2.76
C SER A 57 12.85 6.56 -3.15
N SER A 58 13.60 7.65 -3.08
CA SER A 58 15.03 7.67 -3.38
C SER A 58 15.83 7.04 -2.24
N ALA A 59 16.69 6.08 -2.58
CA ALA A 59 17.78 5.62 -1.74
C ALA A 59 19.11 5.97 -2.41
N ARG A 60 20.20 6.00 -1.64
CA ARG A 60 21.52 6.55 -2.04
C ARG A 60 21.99 6.20 -3.46
N TYR A 61 21.74 4.98 -3.94
CA TYR A 61 22.17 4.50 -5.26
C TYR A 61 21.04 3.81 -6.04
N SER A 62 19.79 4.00 -5.65
CA SER A 62 18.67 3.27 -6.25
C SER A 62 17.34 3.91 -5.87
N THR A 63 16.32 3.78 -6.71
CA THR A 63 14.94 4.09 -6.33
C THR A 63 14.26 2.81 -5.84
N LEU A 64 13.56 2.89 -4.71
CA LEU A 64 12.71 1.82 -4.20
C LEU A 64 11.28 2.07 -4.66
N CYS A 65 10.61 1.03 -5.13
CA CYS A 65 9.20 1.05 -5.52
C CYS A 65 8.47 -0.15 -4.93
N VAL A 66 7.13 -0.09 -4.94
CA VAL A 66 6.29 -1.25 -4.65
C VAL A 66 6.47 -2.25 -5.80
N THR A 67 6.84 -3.49 -5.47
CA THR A 67 7.13 -4.56 -6.43
C THR A 67 6.04 -5.62 -6.50
N SER A 68 5.10 -5.62 -5.54
CA SER A 68 3.93 -6.50 -5.59
C SER A 68 2.98 -6.07 -6.71
N SER A 69 2.40 -7.02 -7.44
CA SER A 69 1.37 -6.73 -8.46
C SER A 69 0.05 -6.22 -7.87
N HIS A 70 -0.22 -6.59 -6.61
CA HIS A 70 -1.39 -6.14 -5.88
C HIS A 70 -1.01 -5.60 -4.50
N VAL A 71 -1.67 -4.53 -4.11
CA VAL A 71 -1.70 -4.01 -2.74
C VAL A 71 -2.87 -4.67 -1.99
N ASN A 72 -2.58 -5.22 -0.82
CA ASN A 72 -3.62 -5.71 0.08
C ASN A 72 -4.07 -4.57 0.99
N ILE A 73 -5.35 -4.26 0.91
CA ILE A 73 -6.02 -3.22 1.69
C ILE A 73 -6.85 -3.91 2.76
N ARG A 74 -6.57 -3.61 4.02
CA ARG A 74 -7.34 -4.08 5.16
C ARG A 74 -8.03 -2.89 5.81
N TRP A 75 -9.29 -3.05 6.15
CA TRP A 75 -10.09 -2.07 6.88
C TRP A 75 -10.67 -2.71 8.15
N THR A 76 -10.77 -1.95 9.22
CA THR A 76 -11.49 -2.32 10.44
C THR A 76 -12.62 -1.33 10.69
N ASP A 77 -13.71 -1.80 11.27
CA ASP A 77 -14.89 -0.96 11.57
C ASP A 77 -14.58 0.16 12.59
N ALA A 78 -13.43 0.08 13.27
CA ALA A 78 -12.91 1.12 14.15
C ALA A 78 -12.29 2.31 13.40
N GLY A 79 -12.22 2.26 12.06
CA GLY A 79 -11.60 3.28 11.22
C GLY A 79 -10.10 3.10 11.03
N GLU A 80 -9.52 1.96 11.41
CA GLU A 80 -8.11 1.66 11.15
C GLU A 80 -7.95 0.93 9.83
N PHE A 81 -6.93 1.29 9.07
CA PHE A 81 -6.59 0.61 7.82
C PHE A 81 -5.12 0.26 7.72
N LYS A 82 -4.86 -0.77 6.92
CA LYS A 82 -3.52 -1.26 6.64
C LYS A 82 -3.37 -1.56 5.16
N PHE A 83 -2.38 -0.93 4.54
CA PHE A 83 -1.91 -1.28 3.20
C PHE A 83 -0.67 -2.15 3.32
N SER A 84 -0.59 -3.20 2.52
CA SER A 84 0.55 -4.10 2.54
C SER A 84 0.89 -4.70 1.19
N GLY A 85 2.17 -4.91 0.99
CA GLY A 85 2.74 -5.43 -0.25
C GLY A 85 4.22 -5.74 -0.07
N SER A 86 4.95 -5.73 -1.17
CA SER A 86 6.41 -5.83 -1.17
C SER A 86 7.03 -4.61 -1.84
N TYR A 87 8.23 -4.24 -1.41
CA TYR A 87 9.05 -3.21 -2.06
C TYR A 87 10.46 -3.73 -2.38
N GLY A 88 11.12 -3.03 -3.29
CA GLY A 88 12.51 -3.25 -3.65
C GLY A 88 12.95 -2.33 -4.77
N THR A 89 14.07 -2.64 -5.40
CA THR A 89 14.46 -1.95 -6.64
C THR A 89 13.70 -2.57 -7.81
N PRO A 90 13.26 -1.77 -8.81
CA PRO A 90 12.73 -2.32 -10.05
C PRO A 90 13.78 -3.24 -10.67
N ARG A 91 13.36 -4.42 -11.13
CA ARG A 91 14.24 -5.36 -11.84
C ARG A 91 14.46 -4.92 -13.28
#